data_AF-A0A371MPL2-F1
#
_entry.id   AF-A0A371MPL2-F1
#
_cell.length_a   1.000
_cell.length_b   1.000
_cell.length_c   1.000
_cell.angle_alpha   90.00
_cell.angle_beta   90.00
_cell.angle_gamma   90.00
#
_symmetry.space_group_name_H-M   'P 1'
#
loop_
_entity.id
_entity.type
_entity.pdbx_description
1 polymer ?
#
loop_
_entity_poly.entity_id
_entity_poly.type
_entity_poly.pdbx_seq_one_letter_code
_entity_poly.pdbx_strand_id
1 'polypeptide(L)'
;MTTSAQDRPTALDLSREETWVVHAALLDAIERAVDADEEPTPAPSLLARVEAGDEDFDSAELDYLVDALRTYRKQAPVRDDHHISRVLEHIEAARV
;
A
#
# COMPACT_ATOMS: atom_id res chain seq x y z
N MET A 1 21.27 11.46 19.51
CA MET A 1 20.11 11.28 18.61
C MET A 1 20.66 11.25 17.19
N THR A 2 20.70 10.08 16.58
CA THR A 2 21.13 9.93 15.18
C THR A 2 19.96 10.35 14.31
N THR A 3 20.15 11.45 13.57
CA THR A 3 19.25 11.92 12.52
C THR A 3 18.97 10.77 11.55
N SER A 4 17.70 10.36 11.42
CA SER A 4 17.27 9.46 10.33
C SER A 4 17.75 10.04 9.01
N ALA A 5 18.62 9.33 8.33
CA ALA A 5 19.08 9.69 7.00
C ALA A 5 17.89 9.58 6.04
N GLN A 6 17.26 10.72 5.75
CA GLN A 6 16.32 10.99 4.66
C GLN A 6 15.32 9.87 4.33
N ASP A 7 14.35 9.65 5.22
CA ASP A 7 13.07 9.03 4.85
C ASP A 7 12.23 10.12 4.16
N ARG A 8 12.61 10.46 2.93
CA ARG A 8 11.82 11.40 2.13
C ARG A 8 10.63 10.63 1.55
N PRO A 9 9.41 11.19 1.64
CA PRO A 9 8.27 10.58 1.01
C PRO A 9 8.55 10.33 -0.47
N THR A 10 8.17 9.15 -0.95
CA THR A 10 8.36 8.73 -2.34
C THR A 10 7.01 8.61 -3.01
N ALA A 11 6.82 9.40 -4.06
CA ALA A 11 5.65 9.34 -4.92
C ALA A 11 5.66 8.05 -5.75
N LEU A 12 4.60 7.25 -5.65
CA LEU A 12 4.33 6.17 -6.59
C LEU A 12 3.48 6.74 -7.74
N ASP A 13 4.00 6.82 -8.97
CA ASP A 13 3.22 7.30 -10.14
C ASP A 13 2.28 6.19 -10.65
N LEU A 14 1.17 5.99 -9.93
CA LEU A 14 0.24 4.88 -10.18
C LEU A 14 -0.79 5.24 -11.26
N SER A 15 -1.07 4.28 -12.13
CA SER A 15 -2.27 4.35 -12.95
C SER A 15 -3.54 4.20 -12.11
N ARG A 16 -4.68 4.64 -12.64
CA ARG A 16 -5.97 4.53 -11.94
C ARG A 16 -6.28 3.11 -11.48
N GLU A 17 -6.03 2.11 -12.32
CA GLU A 17 -6.23 0.70 -12.01
C GLU A 17 -5.29 0.22 -10.89
N GLU A 18 -4.05 0.71 -10.87
CA GLU A 18 -3.08 0.42 -9.81
C GLU A 18 -3.50 1.08 -8.48
N THR A 19 -3.97 2.33 -8.49
CA THR A 19 -4.54 3.01 -7.32
C THR A 19 -5.74 2.23 -6.76
N TRP A 20 -6.62 1.69 -7.62
CA TRP A 20 -7.75 0.85 -7.18
C TRP A 20 -7.30 -0.43 -6.49
N VAL A 21 -6.23 -1.06 -6.96
CA VAL A 21 -5.66 -2.26 -6.33
C VAL A 21 -5.06 -1.93 -4.96
N VAL A 22 -4.33 -0.81 -4.84
CA VAL A 22 -3.82 -0.35 -3.54
C VAL A 22 -4.97 -0.08 -2.57
N HIS A 23 -6.00 0.62 -3.02
CA HIS A 23 -7.22 0.87 -2.24
C HIS A 23 -7.86 -0.45 -1.77
N ALA A 24 -8.06 -1.42 -2.67
CA ALA A 24 -8.65 -2.70 -2.33
C ALA A 24 -7.81 -3.49 -1.32
N ALA A 25 -6.48 -3.49 -1.46
CA ALA A 25 -5.58 -4.17 -0.53
C ALA A 25 -5.57 -3.53 0.87
N LEU A 26 -5.65 -2.20 0.95
CA LEU A 26 -5.77 -1.48 2.22
C LEU A 26 -7.12 -1.71 2.89
N LEU A 27 -8.22 -1.67 2.13
CA LEU A 27 -9.55 -1.99 2.65
C LEU A 27 -9.62 -3.42 3.19
N ASP A 28 -9.09 -4.38 2.44
CA ASP A 28 -8.95 -5.78 2.85
C ASP A 28 -8.14 -5.93 4.15
N ALA A 29 -7.07 -5.15 4.32
CA ALA A 29 -6.29 -5.14 5.55
C ALA A 29 -7.07 -4.60 6.76
N ILE A 30 -7.89 -3.56 6.56
CA ILE A 30 -8.76 -3.01 7.60
C ILE A 30 -9.81 -4.05 8.01
N GLU A 31 -10.50 -4.65 7.04
CA GLU A 31 -11.54 -5.66 7.28
C GLU A 31 -10.97 -6.85 8.07
N ARG A 32 -9.82 -7.38 7.66
CA ARG A 32 -9.16 -8.48 8.38
C ARG A 32 -8.74 -8.13 9.81
N ALA A 33 -8.23 -6.92 10.04
CA ALA A 33 -7.86 -6.49 11.39
C ALA A 33 -9.09 -6.36 12.29
N VAL A 34 -10.17 -5.78 11.78
CA VAL A 34 -11.45 -5.67 12.49
C VAL A 34 -12.04 -7.05 12.80
N ASP A 35 -12.03 -7.97 11.85
CA ASP A 35 -12.49 -9.36 12.05
C ASP A 35 -11.65 -10.12 13.09
N ALA A 36 -10.38 -9.74 13.27
CA ALA A 36 -9.47 -10.28 14.26
C ALA A 36 -9.53 -9.59 15.64
N ASP A 37 -10.39 -8.57 15.82
CA ASP A 37 -10.42 -7.69 17.01
C ASP A 37 -9.09 -6.95 17.24
N GLU A 38 -8.38 -6.64 16.16
CA GLU A 38 -7.11 -5.91 16.14
C GLU A 38 -7.30 -4.45 15.69
N GLU A 39 -6.37 -3.57 16.09
CA GLU A 39 -6.38 -2.18 15.61
C GLU A 39 -5.91 -2.12 14.15
N PRO A 40 -6.70 -1.54 13.21
CA PRO A 40 -6.38 -1.55 11.78
C PRO A 40 -5.27 -0.56 11.38
N THR A 41 -4.60 0.08 12.33
CA THR A 41 -3.55 1.08 12.08
C THR A 41 -2.30 0.43 11.43
N PRO A 42 -1.71 0.99 10.37
CA PRO A 42 -1.96 2.32 9.78
C PRO A 42 -2.95 2.37 8.58
N ALA A 43 -3.62 1.27 8.22
CA ALA A 43 -4.36 1.19 6.95
C ALA A 43 -5.43 2.28 6.72
N PRO A 44 -6.25 2.69 7.70
CA PRO A 44 -7.25 3.74 7.47
C PRO A 44 -6.65 5.08 7.03
N SER A 45 -5.50 5.45 7.60
CA SER A 45 -4.81 6.69 7.25
C SER A 45 -4.20 6.62 5.84
N LEU A 46 -3.64 5.46 5.47
CA LEU A 46 -3.10 5.23 4.14
C LEU A 46 -4.21 5.20 3.09
N LEU A 47 -5.34 4.56 3.40
CA LEU A 47 -6.49 4.50 2.50
C LEU A 47 -7.04 5.89 2.19
N ALA A 48 -7.22 6.72 3.22
CA ALA A 48 -7.66 8.10 3.05
C ALA A 48 -6.69 8.95 2.19
N ARG A 49 -5.39 8.66 2.29
CA ARG A 49 -4.36 9.35 1.48
C ARG A 49 -4.44 8.96 0.00
N VAL A 50 -4.56 7.66 -0.26
CA VAL A 50 -4.77 7.11 -1.62
C VAL A 50 -6.06 7.65 -2.24
N GLU A 51 -7.15 7.75 -1.47
CA GLU A 51 -8.42 8.35 -1.94
C GLU A 51 -8.29 9.85 -2.27
N ALA A 52 -7.40 10.57 -1.58
CA ALA A 52 -7.10 11.97 -1.85
C ALA A 52 -6.18 12.17 -3.06
N GLY A 53 -5.63 11.08 -3.64
CA GLY A 53 -4.63 11.14 -4.70
C GLY A 53 -3.25 11.59 -4.21
N ASP A 54 -2.98 11.41 -2.91
CA ASP A 54 -1.66 11.63 -2.32
C ASP A 54 -0.94 10.27 -2.26
N GLU A 55 0.06 10.14 -3.13
CA GLU A 55 0.80 8.88 -3.35
C GLU A 55 2.24 8.98 -2.81
N ASP A 56 2.49 9.93 -1.90
CA ASP A 56 3.74 10.09 -1.17
C ASP A 56 3.78 9.17 0.06
N PHE A 57 4.71 8.21 0.07
CA PHE A 57 4.86 7.22 1.14
C PHE A 57 6.28 7.20 1.70
N ASP A 58 6.40 7.05 3.02
CA ASP A 58 7.70 6.75 3.66
C ASP A 58 8.08 5.27 3.55
N SER A 59 9.30 4.92 3.94
CA SER A 59 9.81 3.55 3.82
C SER A 59 8.98 2.51 4.60
N ALA A 60 8.47 2.87 5.78
CA ALA A 60 7.67 1.97 6.60
C ALA A 60 6.26 1.77 6.03
N GLU A 61 5.68 2.84 5.47
CA GLU A 61 4.43 2.80 4.74
C GLU A 61 4.56 1.93 3.47
N LEU A 62 5.66 2.05 2.73
CA LEU A 62 5.95 1.19 1.58
C LEU A 62 6.09 -0.30 1.96
N ASP A 63 6.70 -0.61 3.11
CA ASP A 63 6.77 -1.98 3.63
C ASP A 63 5.37 -2.51 3.97
N TYR A 64 4.55 -1.69 4.62
CA TYR A 64 3.17 -2.04 4.92
C TYR A 64 2.36 -2.32 3.65
N LEU A 65 2.50 -1.49 2.62
CA LEU A 65 1.82 -1.68 1.33
C LEU A 65 2.23 -2.99 0.66
N VAL A 66 3.51 -3.36 0.68
CA VAL A 66 3.99 -4.63 0.12
C VAL A 66 3.31 -5.82 0.80
N ASP A 67 3.23 -5.82 2.12
CA ASP A 67 2.61 -6.90 2.88
C ASP A 67 1.08 -6.96 2.69
N ALA A 68 0.42 -5.79 2.63
CA ALA A 68 -1.00 -5.69 2.33
C ALA A 68 -1.32 -6.25 0.93
N LEU A 69 -0.57 -5.83 -0.09
CA LEU A 69 -0.72 -6.30 -1.48
C LEU A 69 -0.48 -7.80 -1.62
N ARG A 70 0.57 -8.33 -0.99
CA ARG A 70 0.87 -9.77 -1.00
C ARG A 70 -0.20 -10.59 -0.31
N THR A 71 -0.79 -10.04 0.75
CA THR A 71 -1.88 -10.71 1.47
C THR A 71 -3.15 -10.70 0.63
N TYR A 72 -3.54 -9.53 0.12
CA TYR A 72 -4.69 -9.36 -0.77
C TYR A 72 -4.60 -10.26 -2.00
N ARG A 73 -3.42 -10.36 -2.64
CA ARG A 73 -3.17 -11.21 -3.82
C ARG A 73 -3.61 -12.67 -3.65
N LYS A 74 -3.58 -13.21 -2.42
CA LYS A 74 -4.01 -14.60 -2.15
C LYS A 74 -5.48 -14.84 -2.43
N GLN A 75 -6.30 -13.79 -2.39
CA GLN A 75 -7.76 -13.83 -2.57
C GLN A 75 -8.28 -12.84 -3.62
N ALA A 76 -7.37 -12.07 -4.24
CA ALA A 76 -7.71 -11.08 -5.23
C ALA A 76 -8.35 -11.73 -6.49
N PRO A 77 -9.31 -11.06 -7.14
CA PRO A 77 -9.77 -11.41 -8.47
C PRO A 77 -8.61 -11.48 -9.47
N VAL A 78 -8.67 -12.43 -10.42
CA VAL A 78 -7.62 -12.64 -11.43
C VAL A 78 -7.26 -11.37 -12.22
N ARG A 79 -8.24 -10.47 -12.44
CA ARG A 79 -8.03 -9.22 -13.18
C ARG A 79 -7.05 -8.26 -12.46
N ASP A 80 -6.89 -8.40 -11.15
CA ASP A 80 -6.07 -7.50 -10.33
C ASP A 80 -4.60 -7.98 -10.29
N ASP A 81 -4.31 -9.23 -10.65
CA ASP A 81 -2.97 -9.85 -10.50
C ASP A 81 -1.85 -9.10 -11.25
N HIS A 82 -2.16 -8.63 -12.47
CA HIS A 82 -1.22 -7.84 -13.26
C HIS A 82 -0.93 -6.49 -12.59
N HIS A 83 -1.95 -5.79 -12.12
CA HIS A 83 -1.82 -4.49 -11.47
C HIS A 83 -1.12 -4.61 -10.11
N ILE A 84 -1.40 -5.66 -9.32
CA ILE A 84 -0.66 -5.96 -8.08
C ILE A 84 0.82 -6.10 -8.37
N SER A 85 1.19 -6.85 -9.42
CA SER A 85 2.59 -7.07 -9.77
C SER A 85 3.28 -5.75 -10.16
N ARG A 86 2.60 -4.89 -10.93
CA ARG A 86 3.11 -3.58 -11.34
C ARG A 86 3.29 -2.61 -10.16
N VAL A 87 2.35 -2.59 -9.21
CA VAL A 87 2.49 -1.79 -7.98
C VAL A 87 3.71 -2.24 -7.18
N LEU A 88 3.92 -3.55 -7.03
CA LEU A 88 5.10 -4.08 -6.32
C LEU A 88 6.41 -3.68 -7.03
N GLU A 89 6.43 -3.68 -8.36
CA GLU A 89 7.56 -3.19 -9.16
C GLU A 89 7.80 -1.68 -8.95
N HIS A 90 6.74 -0.86 -8.92
CA HIS A 90 6.85 0.58 -8.63
C HIS A 90 7.44 0.82 -7.24
N ILE A 91 6.98 0.08 -6.23
CA ILE A 91 7.51 0.16 -4.85
C ILE A 91 8.98 -0.28 -4.79
N GLU A 92 9.38 -1.32 -5.53
CA GLU A 92 10.77 -1.78 -5.56
C GLU A 92 11.67 -0.73 -6.25
N ALA A 93 11.23 -0.15 -7.36
CA ALA A 93 11.96 0.89 -8.07
C ALA A 93 12.10 2.18 -7.25
N ALA A 94 11.09 2.52 -6.46
CA ALA A 94 11.07 3.68 -5.56
C ALA A 94 12.10 3.61 -4.41
N ARG A 95 12.59 2.41 -4.08
CA ARG A 95 13.53 2.18 -2.96
C ARG A 95 15.01 2.29 -3.34
N VAL A 96 15.33 2.48 -4.63
CA VAL A 96 16.70 2.51 -5.18
C VAL A 96 17.21 3.93 -5.32
#